data_AF-A0A5C8C236-F1
#
_entry.id   AF-A0A5C8C236-F1
#
_cell.length_a   1.000
_cell.length_b   1.000
_cell.length_c   1.000
_cell.angle_alpha   90.00
_cell.angle_beta   90.00
_cell.angle_gamma   90.00
#
_symmetry.space_group_name_H-M   'P 1'
#
loop_
_entity.id
_entity.type
_entity.pdbx_description
1 polymer ?
#
loop_
_entity_poly.entity_id
_entity_poly.type
_entity_poly.pdbx_seq_one_letter_code
_entity_poly.pdbx_strand_id
1 'polypeptide(L)' 'MPKPPTKRYRTKNWKAYNAGLKSRGSLSIWLDKEMNWFAGGTGKRGRSPTYSDA' A
#
# COMPACT_ATOMS: atom_id res chain seq x y z
N MET A 1 27.91 27.03 -5.13
CA MET A 1 27.86 25.83 -5.98
C MET A 1 26.50 25.76 -6.67
N PRO A 2 26.41 25.51 -7.98
CA PRO A 2 25.13 25.38 -8.67
C PRO A 2 24.43 24.08 -8.25
N LYS A 3 23.09 24.15 -8.14
CA LYS A 3 22.27 23.01 -7.73
C LYS A 3 22.28 21.94 -8.84
N PRO A 4 22.50 20.65 -8.51
CA PRO A 4 22.46 19.60 -9.51
C PRO A 4 21.06 19.47 -10.13
N PRO A 5 20.97 19.09 -11.42
CA PRO A 5 19.71 18.95 -12.13
C PRO A 5 18.83 17.87 -11.48
N THR A 6 17.52 18.09 -11.51
CA THR A 6 16.55 17.17 -10.93
C THR A 6 16.48 15.86 -11.72
N LYS A 7 16.66 14.73 -11.04
CA LYS A 7 16.51 13.40 -11.65
C LYS A 7 15.05 13.17 -12.02
N ARG A 8 14.78 12.96 -13.31
CA ARG A 8 13.49 12.47 -13.80
C ARG A 8 13.51 10.95 -13.83
N TYR A 9 12.70 10.32 -12.98
CA TYR A 9 12.54 8.88 -12.95
C TYR A 9 11.35 8.48 -13.82
N ARG A 10 11.50 7.42 -14.62
CA ARG A 10 10.44 6.88 -15.46
C ARG A 10 10.23 5.42 -15.11
N THR A 11 9.00 5.04 -14.79
CA THR A 11 8.63 3.66 -14.50
C THR A 11 8.69 2.83 -15.79
N LYS A 12 9.65 1.90 -15.86
CA LYS A 12 9.85 1.02 -17.03
C LYS A 12 9.23 -0.37 -16.87
N ASN A 13 8.97 -0.79 -15.63
CA ASN A 13 8.53 -2.14 -15.29
C ASN A 13 7.00 -2.33 -15.29
N TRP A 14 6.23 -1.28 -15.62
CA TRP A 14 4.76 -1.30 -15.50
C TRP A 14 4.10 -2.46 -16.25
N LYS A 15 4.57 -2.77 -17.46
CA LYS A 15 4.05 -3.87 -18.27
C LYS A 15 4.28 -5.23 -17.61
N ALA A 16 5.47 -5.46 -17.06
CA ALA A 16 5.82 -6.71 -16.39
C ALA A 16 5.04 -6.88 -15.07
N TYR A 17 4.91 -5.81 -14.29
CA TYR A 17 4.09 -5.77 -13.08
C TYR A 17 2.64 -6.15 -13.38
N ASN A 18 2.02 -5.52 -14.38
CA ASN A 18 0.64 -5.82 -14.77
C ASN A 18 0.46 -7.24 -15.33
N ALA A 19 1.44 -7.75 -16.06
CA ALA A 19 1.39 -9.14 -16.54
C ALA A 19 1.36 -10.12 -15.37
N GLY A 20 2.19 -9.90 -14.34
CA GLY A 20 2.18 -10.69 -13.11
C GLY A 20 0.86 -10.59 -12.32
N LEU A 21 0.22 -9.41 -12.32
CA LEU A 21 -1.09 -9.24 -11.70
C LEU A 21 -2.18 -10.05 -12.43
N LYS A 22 -2.19 -10.03 -13.76
CA LYS A 22 -3.14 -10.80 -14.57
C LYS A 22 -2.92 -12.31 -14.45
N SER A 23 -1.66 -12.75 -14.38
CA SER A 23 -1.33 -14.19 -14.27
C SER A 23 -1.67 -14.79 -12.91
N ARG A 24 -1.77 -13.97 -11.85
CA ARG A 24 -2.16 -14.40 -10.51
C ARG A 24 -3.59 -14.93 -10.41
N GLY A 25 -4.41 -14.78 -11.46
CA GLY A 25 -5.80 -15.23 -11.46
C GLY A 25 -6.63 -14.52 -10.38
N SER A 26 -7.73 -15.14 -9.95
CA SER A 26 -8.53 -14.65 -8.84
C SER A 26 -7.74 -14.75 -7.53
N LEU A 27 -7.51 -13.61 -6.87
CA LEU A 27 -6.95 -13.61 -5.53
C LEU A 27 -8.03 -14.09 -4.56
N SER A 28 -7.90 -15.30 -4.02
CA SER A 28 -8.71 -15.72 -2.88
C SER A 28 -8.24 -14.95 -1.65
N ILE A 29 -9.01 -13.94 -1.27
CA ILE A 29 -8.81 -13.19 -0.02
C ILE A 29 -9.67 -13.86 1.04
N TRP A 30 -9.05 -14.28 2.14
CA TRP A 30 -9.78 -14.67 3.33
C TRP A 30 -10.27 -13.40 4.03
N LEU A 31 -11.56 -13.10 3.88
CA LEU A 31 -12.22 -12.06 4.65
C LEU A 31 -12.86 -12.72 5.85
N ASP A 32 -12.35 -12.39 7.03
CA ASP A 32 -13.02 -12.75 8.27
C ASP A 32 -14.18 -11.76 8.52
N LYS A 33 -15.38 -12.31 8.65
CA LYS A 33 -16.60 -11.54 8.92
C LYS A 33 -16.68 -11.07 10.36
N GLU A 34 -15.98 -11.73 11.26
CA GLU A 34 -15.92 -11.41 12.69
C GLU A 34 -14.80 -10.41 12.99
N MET A 35 -13.89 -10.17 12.02
CA MET A 35 -12.81 -9.22 12.17
C MET A 35 -13.32 -7.78 12.30
N ASN A 36 -12.83 -7.10 13.33
CA ASN A 36 -13.06 -5.66 13.50
C ASN A 36 -12.15 -4.88 12.55
N TRP A 37 -12.65 -4.63 11.34
CA TRP A 37 -11.95 -3.90 10.28
C TRP A 37 -11.54 -2.47 10.66
N PHE A 38 -12.27 -1.86 11.58
CA PHE A 38 -12.03 -0.50 12.01
C PHE A 38 -11.42 -0.47 13.41
N ALA A 39 -10.25 0.13 13.52
CA ALA A 39 -9.71 0.51 14.82
C ALA A 39 -10.59 1.61 15.43
N GLY A 40 -10.76 1.58 16.75
CA GLY A 40 -11.41 2.66 17.48
C GLY A 40 -10.69 4.00 17.26
N GLY A 41 -11.46 5.09 17.17
CA GLY A 41 -10.89 6.43 17.03
C GLY A 41 -10.06 6.82 18.25
N THR A 42 -8.86 7.37 18.02
CA THR A 42 -7.94 7.76 19.10
C THR A 42 -8.29 9.11 19.74
N GLY A 43 -9.18 9.90 19.13
CA GLY A 43 -9.54 11.25 19.55
C GLY A 43 -8.44 12.31 19.37
N LYS A 44 -7.25 11.92 18.88
CA LYS A 44 -6.09 12.80 18.69
C LYS A 44 -5.89 13.10 17.21
N ARG A 45 -5.38 14.29 16.91
CA ARG A 45 -4.97 14.65 15.54
C ARG A 45 -3.72 13.86 15.15
N GLY A 46 -3.70 13.36 13.92
CA GLY A 46 -2.56 12.60 13.37
C GLY A 46 -2.76 11.09 13.40
N ARG A 47 -1.82 10.37 12.77
CA ARG A 47 -1.85 8.90 12.66
C ARG A 47 -1.46 8.24 13.99
N SER A 48 -2.06 7.09 14.31
CA SER A 48 -1.62 6.26 15.43
C SER A 48 -0.14 5.87 15.27
N PRO A 49 0.70 5.98 16.31
CA PRO A 49 2.09 5.53 16.27
C PRO A 49 2.22 4.00 16.35
N THR A 50 1.17 3.32 16.81
CA THR A 50 1.11 1.86 16.97
C THR A 50 0.08 1.26 16.02
N TYR A 51 0.44 0.15 15.39
CA TYR A 51 -0.49 -0.66 14.60
C TYR A 51 -1.05 -1.78 15.48
N SER A 52 -2.24 -2.24 15.14
CA SER A 52 -2.80 -3.47 15.72
C SER A 52 -2.05 -4.68 15.17
N ASP A 53 -1.87 -5.72 15.99
CA ASP A 53 -1.38 -7.04 15.56
C ASP A 53 -2.52 -7.95 15.05
N ALA A 54 -3.75 -7.44 15.04
CA ALA A 54 -4.94 -8.11 14.49
C ALA A 54 -4.89 -8.21 12.96
#